data_AF-A0A961TFM2-F1
#
_entry.id   AF-A0A961TFM2-F1
#
_cell.length_a   1.000
_cell.length_b   1.000
_cell.length_c   1.000
_cell.angle_alpha   90.00
_cell.angle_beta   90.00
_cell.angle_gamma   90.00
#
_symmetry.space_group_name_H-M   'P 1'
#
loop_
_entity.id
_entity.type
_entity.pdbx_description
1 polymer ?
#
loop_
_entity_poly.entity_id
_entity_poly.type
_entity_poly.pdbx_seq_one_letter_code
_entity_poly.pdbx_strand_id
1 'polypeptide(L)'
;MAENWTPGSWRSKPIVQVPAYPDQEALKVVEGRLASFPPLVFAGEARALKKQLANVAEGKAFLLQGGDCAESFAEHGADNIRDFFRVFLQMSVVLT
;
A
#
# COMPACT_ATOMS: atom_id res chain seq x y z
N MET A 1 6.56 -29.79 -0.40
CA MET A 1 5.16 -29.33 -0.48
C MET A 1 5.17 -27.84 -0.21
N ALA A 2 4.52 -27.02 -1.04
CA ALA A 2 4.37 -25.60 -0.71
C ALA A 2 3.58 -25.52 0.60
N GLU A 3 4.12 -24.84 1.62
CA GLU A 3 3.36 -24.55 2.83
C GLU A 3 2.06 -23.82 2.44
N ASN A 4 0.95 -24.16 3.10
CA ASN A 4 -0.31 -23.47 2.88
C ASN A 4 -0.16 -22.00 3.26
N TRP A 5 -0.38 -21.11 2.31
CA TRP A 5 -0.28 -19.66 2.53
C TRP A 5 -1.37 -19.19 3.50
N THR A 6 -0.99 -18.38 4.48
CA THR A 6 -1.90 -17.65 5.36
C THR A 6 -1.35 -16.24 5.59
N PRO A 7 -2.17 -15.26 6.01
CA PRO A 7 -1.66 -13.94 6.37
C PRO A 7 -0.56 -13.95 7.45
N GLY A 8 -0.47 -15.00 8.27
CA GLY A 8 0.55 -15.16 9.31
C GLY A 8 1.80 -15.92 8.87
N SER A 9 1.82 -16.58 7.71
CA SER A 9 2.91 -17.48 7.32
C SER A 9 4.24 -16.78 7.06
N TRP A 10 4.26 -15.44 6.88
CA TRP A 10 5.50 -14.68 6.73
C TRP A 10 6.32 -14.62 8.03
N ARG A 11 5.68 -14.75 9.20
CA ARG A 11 6.35 -14.64 10.52
C ARG A 11 7.37 -15.75 10.79
N SER A 12 7.30 -16.86 10.06
CA SER A 12 8.28 -17.96 10.15
C SER A 12 9.46 -17.82 9.19
N LYS A 13 9.49 -16.75 8.38
CA LYS A 13 10.56 -16.51 7.40
C LYS A 13 11.56 -15.49 7.94
N PRO A 14 12.82 -15.49 7.45
CA PRO A 14 13.77 -14.42 7.74
C PRO A 14 13.23 -13.07 7.27
N ILE A 15 13.31 -12.05 8.12
CA ILE A 15 12.85 -10.68 7.85
C ILE A 15 13.96 -9.67 8.15
N VAL A 16 13.89 -8.51 7.50
CA VAL A 16 14.82 -7.38 7.68
C VAL A 16 14.03 -6.09 7.86
N GLN A 17 14.65 -5.04 8.41
CA GLN A 17 14.06 -3.69 8.57
C GLN A 17 12.79 -3.66 9.44
N VAL A 18 12.65 -4.59 10.41
CA VAL A 18 11.52 -4.63 11.33
C VAL A 18 11.90 -3.98 12.66
N PRO A 19 11.09 -3.06 13.21
CA PRO A 19 11.35 -2.44 14.50
C PRO A 19 11.30 -3.46 15.64
N ALA A 20 12.19 -3.30 16.63
CA ALA A 20 12.17 -4.07 17.86
C ALA A 20 11.19 -3.42 18.86
N TYR A 21 9.95 -3.91 18.91
CA TYR A 21 8.97 -3.45 19.90
C TYR A 21 9.32 -3.99 21.29
N PRO A 22 9.47 -3.14 22.32
CA PRO A 22 9.84 -3.57 23.67
C PRO A 22 8.70 -4.32 24.39
N ASP A 23 7.45 -4.02 24.03
CA ASP A 23 6.25 -4.64 24.60
C ASP A 23 5.49 -5.43 23.53
N GLN A 24 5.58 -6.75 23.61
CA GLN A 24 4.93 -7.67 22.68
C GLN A 24 3.43 -7.81 22.93
N GLU A 25 2.97 -7.62 24.17
CA GLU A 25 1.53 -7.64 24.47
C GLU A 25 0.86 -6.38 23.93
N ALA A 26 1.47 -5.20 24.08
CA ALA A 26 0.99 -3.97 23.47
C ALA A 26 0.91 -4.09 21.94
N LEU A 27 1.92 -4.69 21.29
CA LEU A 27 1.90 -4.96 19.85
C LEU A 27 0.69 -5.82 19.46
N LYS A 28 0.48 -6.94 20.16
CA LYS A 28 -0.64 -7.86 19.91
C LYS A 28 -2.00 -7.19 20.09
N VAL A 29 -2.15 -6.33 21.10
CA VAL A 29 -3.38 -5.54 21.32
C VAL A 29 -3.64 -4.60 20.16
N VAL A 30 -2.61 -3.89 19.67
CA VAL A 30 -2.73 -2.97 18.53
C VAL A 30 -3.05 -3.72 17.23
N GLU A 31 -2.36 -4.84 16.95
CA GLU A 31 -2.65 -5.70 15.80
C GLU A 31 -4.11 -6.18 15.82
N GLY A 32 -4.59 -6.65 16.97
CA GLY A 32 -5.98 -7.09 17.14
C GLY A 32 -6.99 -5.97 16.91
N ARG A 33 -6.70 -4.75 17.35
CA ARG A 33 -7.55 -3.58 17.10
C ARG A 33 -7.58 -3.23 15.62
N LEU A 34 -6.43 -3.16 14.94
CA LEU A 34 -6.36 -2.82 13.51
C LEU A 34 -7.09 -3.84 12.65
N ALA A 35 -7.03 -5.13 13.00
CA ALA A 35 -7.75 -6.19 12.30
C ALA A 35 -9.29 -6.04 12.34
N SER A 36 -9.82 -5.28 13.29
CA SER A 36 -11.27 -5.01 13.42
C SER A 36 -11.76 -3.82 12.59
N PHE A 37 -10.85 -3.00 12.07
CA PHE A 37 -11.23 -1.81 11.31
C PHE A 37 -11.67 -2.14 9.88
N PRO A 38 -12.49 -1.28 9.27
CA PRO A 38 -12.85 -1.43 7.86
C PRO A 38 -11.60 -1.45 6.97
N PRO A 39 -11.60 -2.24 5.88
CA PRO A 39 -10.51 -2.20 4.91
C PRO A 39 -10.49 -0.85 4.18
N LEU A 40 -9.29 -0.41 3.78
CA LEU A 40 -9.12 0.82 3.02
C LEU A 40 -9.57 0.68 1.55
N VAL A 41 -9.54 -0.53 1.00
CA VAL A 41 -9.89 -0.83 -0.39
C VAL A 41 -10.69 -2.13 -0.49
N PHE A 42 -11.51 -2.24 -1.54
CA PHE A 42 -12.27 -3.45 -1.85
C PHE A 42 -11.46 -4.39 -2.74
N ALA A 43 -11.69 -5.70 -2.59
CA ALA A 43 -11.02 -6.70 -3.44
C ALA A 43 -11.32 -6.53 -4.94
N GLY A 44 -12.45 -5.91 -5.29
CA GLY A 44 -12.79 -5.57 -6.67
C GLY A 44 -11.84 -4.53 -7.28
N GLU A 45 -11.43 -3.52 -6.51
CA GLU A 45 -10.52 -2.46 -6.94
C GLU A 45 -9.13 -3.02 -7.21
N ALA A 46 -8.63 -3.90 -6.33
CA ALA A 46 -7.36 -4.59 -6.54
C ALA A 46 -7.36 -5.47 -7.81
N ARG A 47 -8.48 -6.15 -8.11
CA ARG A 47 -8.63 -6.91 -9.36
C ARG A 47 -8.69 -6.01 -10.58
N ALA A 48 -9.36 -4.86 -10.49
CA ALA A 48 -9.40 -3.88 -11.56
C ALA A 48 -8.00 -3.32 -11.87
N LEU A 49 -7.24 -2.92 -10.83
CA LEU A 49 -5.86 -2.49 -10.97
C LEU A 49 -4.98 -3.57 -11.61
N LYS A 50 -5.11 -4.84 -11.17
CA LYS A 50 -4.37 -5.96 -11.78
C LYS A 50 -4.63 -6.10 -13.28
N LYS A 51 -5.87 -5.88 -13.74
CA LYS A 51 -6.21 -5.89 -15.16
C LYS A 51 -5.54 -4.73 -15.91
N GLN A 52 -5.50 -3.53 -15.32
CA GLN A 52 -4.81 -2.38 -15.92
C GLN A 52 -3.30 -2.61 -16.00
N LEU A 53 -2.68 -3.17 -14.95
CA LEU A 53 -1.26 -3.53 -14.95
C LEU A 53 -0.91 -4.61 -15.97
N ALA A 54 -1.84 -5.53 -16.29
CA ALA A 54 -1.64 -6.47 -17.39
C ALA A 54 -1.47 -5.76 -18.74
N ASN A 55 -2.25 -4.71 -19.01
CA ASN A 55 -2.07 -3.89 -20.21
C ASN A 55 -0.68 -3.21 -20.23
N VAL A 56 -0.20 -2.73 -19.06
CA VAL A 56 1.16 -2.16 -18.95
C VAL A 56 2.23 -3.20 -19.27
N ALA A 57 2.12 -4.40 -18.70
CA ALA A 57 3.06 -5.50 -18.96
C ALA A 57 3.08 -5.93 -20.43
N GLU A 58 1.96 -5.81 -21.13
CA GLU A 58 1.83 -6.07 -22.57
C GLU A 58 2.24 -4.89 -23.46
N GLY A 59 2.74 -3.79 -22.88
CA GLY A 59 3.16 -2.59 -23.62
C GLY A 59 2.00 -1.76 -24.19
N LYS A 60 0.77 -1.98 -23.69
CA LYS A 60 -0.46 -1.31 -24.16
C LYS A 60 -0.87 -0.10 -23.30
N ALA A 61 -0.16 0.15 -22.21
CA ALA A 61 -0.39 1.28 -21.31
C ALA A 61 0.92 1.65 -20.59
N PHE A 62 0.95 2.84 -19.97
CA PHE A 62 2.08 3.30 -19.16
C PHE A 62 1.66 3.38 -17.68
N LEU A 63 2.58 3.05 -16.75
CA LEU A 63 2.36 3.17 -15.30
C LEU A 63 3.09 4.41 -14.76
N LEU A 64 2.33 5.34 -14.20
CA LEU A 64 2.85 6.43 -13.38
C LEU A 64 2.62 6.09 -11.89
N GLN A 65 3.70 5.95 -11.13
CA GLN A 65 3.67 5.73 -9.68
C GLN A 65 4.62 6.71 -8.99
N GLY A 66 4.21 7.23 -7.83
CA GLY A 66 4.90 8.30 -7.13
C GLY A 66 4.10 8.74 -5.90
N GLY A 67 4.71 9.56 -5.06
CA GLY A 67 4.23 9.88 -3.72
C GLY A 67 5.31 10.54 -2.88
N ASP A 68 4.99 10.81 -1.62
CA ASP A 68 5.97 11.24 -0.63
C ASP A 68 7.02 10.15 -0.38
N CYS A 69 8.24 10.56 -0.03
CA CYS A 69 9.29 9.64 0.39
C CYS A 69 8.91 8.89 1.68
N ALA A 70 8.35 9.65 2.64
CA ALA A 70 7.74 9.14 3.85
C ALA A 70 6.63 10.10 4.28
N GLU A 71 5.40 9.63 4.36
CA GLU A 71 4.28 10.40 4.86
C GLU A 71 4.46 10.66 6.37
N SER A 72 4.14 11.87 6.83
CA SER A 72 4.24 12.25 8.25
C SER A 72 2.87 12.62 8.83
N PHE A 73 2.62 12.28 10.10
CA PHE A 73 1.37 12.66 10.75
C PHE A 73 1.18 14.17 10.87
N ALA A 74 2.28 14.92 10.99
CA ALA A 74 2.24 16.38 11.13
C ALA A 74 1.85 17.07 9.81
N GLU A 75 2.17 16.45 8.67
CA GLU A 75 1.95 17.01 7.33
C GLU A 75 0.77 16.34 6.61
N HIS A 76 0.03 15.46 7.28
CA HIS A 76 -1.15 14.83 6.70
C HIS A 76 -2.35 15.78 6.73
N GLY A 77 -2.47 16.58 5.67
CA GLY A 77 -3.52 17.60 5.51
C GLY A 77 -4.14 17.61 4.12
N ALA A 78 -5.37 18.12 4.04
CA ALA A 78 -6.14 18.15 2.79
C ALA A 78 -5.46 18.93 1.65
N ASP A 79 -4.75 20.01 1.98
CA ASP A 79 -4.00 20.81 1.00
C ASP A 79 -2.86 20.00 0.36
N ASN A 80 -2.09 19.27 1.16
CA ASN A 80 -1.00 18.43 0.67
C ASN A 80 -1.51 17.31 -0.25
N ILE A 81 -2.58 16.63 0.16
CA ILE A 81 -3.23 15.58 -0.66
C ILE A 81 -3.74 16.17 -1.99
N ARG A 82 -4.39 17.33 -1.95
CA ARG A 82 -4.91 18.00 -3.14
C ARG A 82 -3.78 18.37 -4.11
N ASP A 83 -2.74 19.01 -3.59
CA ASP A 83 -1.68 19.55 -4.43
C ASP A 83 -0.82 18.43 -5.02
N PHE A 84 -0.61 17.34 -4.27
CA PHE A 84 -0.05 16.10 -4.82
C PHE A 84 -0.91 15.53 -5.96
N PHE A 85 -2.22 15.40 -5.75
CA PHE A 85 -3.13 14.87 -6.76
C PHE A 85 -3.16 15.73 -8.04
N ARG A 86 -3.08 17.06 -7.91
CA ARG A 86 -2.99 17.97 -9.06
C ARG A 86 -1.76 17.71 -9.92
N VAL A 87 -0.59 17.57 -9.29
CA VAL A 87 0.65 17.27 -10.01
C VAL A 87 0.54 15.92 -10.72
N PHE A 88 -0.03 14.91 -10.05
CA PHE A 88 -0.25 13.59 -10.66
C PHE A 88 -1.14 13.63 -11.89
N LEU A 89 -2.24 14.39 -11.83
CA LEU A 89 -3.12 14.58 -12.99
C LEU A 89 -2.40 15.32 -14.12
N GLN A 90 -1.65 16.38 -13.82
CA GLN A 90 -0.86 17.11 -14.83
C GLN A 90 0.14 16.19 -15.54
N MET A 91 0.89 15.38 -14.79
CA MET A 91 1.84 14.41 -15.35
C MET A 91 1.12 13.36 -16.20
N SER A 92 -0.03 12.83 -15.75
CA SER A 92 -0.78 11.82 -16.50
C SER A 92 -1.24 12.31 -17.87
N VAL A 93 -1.65 13.59 -17.98
CA VAL A 93 -2.08 14.19 -19.25
C VAL A 93 -0.88 14.39 -20.19
N VAL A 94 0.31 14.70 -19.67
CA VAL A 94 1.53 14.87 -20.47
C VAL A 94 2.07 13.52 -20.97
N LEU A 95 1.90 12.44 -20.20
CA LEU A 95 2.39 11.10 -20.52
C LEU A 95 1.43 10.28 -21.40
N THR A 96 0.26 10.83 -21.74
CA THR A 96 -0.75 10.20 -22.62
C THR A 96 -0.64 10.77 -24.02
#